data_AF-A0A2U1N6J4-F1
#
_entry.id   AF-A0A2U1N6J4-F1
#
_cell.length_a   1.000
_cell.length_b   1.000
_cell.length_c   1.000
_cell.angle_alpha   90.00
_cell.angle_beta   90.00
_cell.angle_gamma   90.00
#
_symmetry.space_group_name_H-M   'P 1'
#
loop_
_entity.id
_entity.type
_entity.pdbx_description
1 polymer ?
#
loop_
_entity_poly.entity_id
_entity_poly.type
_entity_poly.pdbx_seq_one_letter_code
_entity_poly.pdbx_strand_id
1 'polypeptide(L)' 'MTIECMHLHIAFTGSIDAGKIVQQWAAKSNLKPVTLEHGGKSPFIVCEHADVDRHVELAHFALFFNQETALWT' A
#
# COMPACT_ATOMS: atom_id res chain seq x y z
N MET A 1 3.03 -2.38 9.73
CA MET A 1 4.23 -2.94 9.10
C MET A 1 4.26 -4.42 9.42
N THR A 2 4.28 -5.28 8.39
CA THR A 2 4.27 -6.74 8.54
C THR A 2 5.27 -7.37 7.56
N ILE A 3 6.03 -8.36 8.02
CA ILE A 3 6.90 -9.21 7.20
C ILE A 3 6.47 -10.65 7.45
N GLU A 4 6.10 -11.35 6.39
CA GLU A 4 5.86 -12.79 6.43
C GLU A 4 6.93 -13.51 5.62
N CYS A 5 7.82 -14.21 6.34
CA CYS A 5 8.87 -15.01 5.74
C CYS A 5 8.36 -16.44 5.56
N MET A 6 7.87 -16.73 4.36
CA MET A 6 7.54 -18.09 3.95
C MET A 6 8.82 -18.83 3.54
N HIS A 7 8.75 -20.17 3.51
CA HIS A 7 9.90 -21.02 3.20
C HIS A 7 10.64 -20.58 1.93
N LEU A 8 9.91 -20.13 0.91
CA LEU A 8 10.46 -19.77 -0.40
C LEU A 8 10.19 -18.31 -0.83
N HIS A 9 9.51 -17.50 -0.01
CA HIS A 9 9.05 -16.18 -0.41
C HIS A 9 8.97 -15.22 0.77
N ILE A 10 9.17 -13.92 0.51
CA ILE A 10 8.99 -12.87 1.51
C ILE A 10 7.86 -11.95 1.04
N ALA A 11 6.78 -11.88 1.82
CA ALA A 11 5.73 -10.88 1.63
C ALA A 11 5.93 -9.75 2.64
N PHE A 12 5.98 -8.51 2.16
CA PHE A 12 6.15 -7.33 3.00
C PHE A 12 5.06 -6.30 2.73
N THR A 13 4.51 -5.75 3.81
CA THR A 13 3.57 -4.64 3.75
C THR A 13 4.00 -3.53 4.70
N GLY A 14 4.29 -2.35 4.17
CA GLY A 14 4.81 -1.23 4.96
C GLY A 14 5.36 -0.08 4.12
N SER A 15 6.22 0.74 4.73
CA SER A 15 6.79 1.91 4.05
C SER A 15 7.77 1.54 2.94
N ILE A 16 7.91 2.44 1.96
CA ILE A 16 8.85 2.27 0.84
C ILE A 16 10.29 2.11 1.35
N ASP A 17 10.69 2.87 2.37
CA ASP A 17 12.06 2.83 2.87
C ASP A 17 12.39 1.49 3.55
N ALA A 18 11.48 0.96 4.36
CA ALA A 18 11.63 -0.38 4.92
C ALA A 18 11.59 -1.46 3.83
N GLY A 19 10.74 -1.30 2.80
CA GLY A 19 10.67 -2.20 1.65
C GLY A 19 11.98 -2.35 0.90
N LYS A 20 12.65 -1.22 0.63
CA LYS A 20 13.98 -1.20 0.01
C LYS A 20 14.99 -2.00 0.83
N ILE A 21 14.96 -1.87 2.16
CA ILE A 21 15.85 -2.62 3.06
C ILE A 21 15.56 -4.12 2.99
N VAL A 22 14.27 -4.52 3.05
CA VAL A 22 13.85 -5.92 2.93
C VAL A 22 14.33 -6.52 1.60
N GLN A 23 14.14 -5.80 0.49
CA GLN A 23 14.58 -6.25 -0.83
C GLN A 23 16.11 -6.40 -0.91
N GLN A 24 16.86 -5.46 -0.35
CA GLN A 24 18.33 -5.55 -0.29
C GLN A 24 18.81 -6.75 0.52
N TRP A 25 18.16 -7.04 1.66
CA TRP A 25 18.52 -8.19 2.50
C TRP A 25 18.19 -9.52 1.83
N ALA A 26 17.04 -9.62 1.16
CA ALA A 26 16.69 -10.79 0.37
C ALA A 26 17.72 -11.05 -0.75
N ALA A 27 18.12 -9.99 -1.45
CA ALA A 27 19.13 -10.08 -2.51
C ALA A 27 20.51 -10.52 -2.00
N LYS A 28 20.92 -10.05 -0.81
CA LYS A 28 22.24 -10.37 -0.22
C LYS A 28 22.31 -11.73 0.45
N SER A 29 21.18 -12.27 0.92
CA SER A 29 21.16 -13.49 1.72
C SER A 29 21.01 -14.75 0.89
N ASN A 30 19.92 -14.89 0.16
CA ASN A 30 19.58 -16.14 -0.55
C ASN A 30 18.73 -15.94 -1.81
N LEU A 31 18.61 -14.70 -2.29
CA LEU A 31 17.86 -14.36 -3.51
C LEU A 31 16.40 -14.83 -3.47
N LYS A 32 15.79 -14.86 -2.27
CA LYS A 32 14.36 -15.13 -2.16
C LYS A 32 13.54 -14.06 -2.90
N PRO A 33 12.54 -14.45 -3.69
CA PRO A 33 11.60 -13.50 -4.27
C PRO A 33 10.85 -12.74 -3.18
N VAL A 34 10.61 -11.45 -3.44
CA VAL A 34 9.96 -10.54 -2.50
C VAL A 34 8.76 -9.89 -3.17
N THR A 35 7.61 -9.92 -2.51
CA THR A 35 6.45 -9.07 -2.83
C THR A 35 6.40 -7.89 -1.87
N LEU A 36 6.23 -6.70 -2.41
CA LEU A 36 6.26 -5.44 -1.65
C LEU A 36 4.94 -4.70 -1.86
N GLU A 37 4.15 -4.58 -0.80
CA GLU A 37 2.94 -3.76 -0.78
C GLU A 37 3.22 -2.48 0.01
N HIS A 38 3.26 -1.36 -0.70
CA HIS A 38 3.60 -0.05 -0.13
C HIS A 38 2.41 0.90 -0.13
N GLY A 39 2.49 1.92 0.73
CA GLY A 39 1.54 3.02 0.71
C GLY A 39 1.67 3.88 -0.55
N GLY A 40 0.61 4.60 -0.88
CA GLY A 40 0.53 5.49 -2.03
C GLY A 40 0.16 6.93 -1.68
N LYS A 41 -0.13 7.69 -2.73
CA LYS A 41 -0.96 8.91 -2.71
C LYS A 41 -2.00 8.72 -3.79
N SER A 42 -3.00 7.89 -3.50
CA SER A 42 -3.91 7.44 -4.56
C SER A 42 -4.82 8.58 -5.00
N PRO A 43 -4.87 8.89 -6.31
CA PRO A 43 -5.76 9.95 -6.80
C PRO A 43 -7.23 9.50 -6.76
N PHE A 44 -8.12 10.45 -6.49
CA PHE A 44 -9.57 10.28 -6.61
C PHE A 44 -10.10 11.29 -7.64
N ILE A 45 -10.55 10.80 -8.80
CA ILE A 45 -10.95 11.64 -9.94
C ILE A 45 -12.48 11.59 -10.09
N VAL A 46 -13.13 12.76 -10.07
CA VAL A 46 -14.57 12.92 -10.26
C VAL A 46 -14.83 13.52 -11.65
N CYS A 47 -15.56 12.78 -12.50
CA CYS A 47 -15.92 13.22 -13.85
C CYS A 47 -17.20 14.06 -13.86
N GLU A 48 -17.43 14.82 -14.93
CA GLU A 48 -18.54 15.79 -15.03
C GLU A 48 -19.96 15.19 -14.86
N HIS A 49 -20.13 13.91 -15.18
CA HIS A 49 -21.41 13.20 -15.09
C HIS A 49 -21.57 12.39 -13.80
N ALA A 50 -20.66 12.59 -12.83
CA ALA A 50 -20.71 11.88 -11.56
C ALA A 50 -21.84 12.42 -10.68
N ASP A 51 -22.53 11.52 -10.00
CA ASP A 51 -23.42 11.85 -8.88
C ASP A 51 -22.57 12.42 -7.72
N VAL A 52 -22.59 13.75 -7.59
CA VAL A 52 -21.69 14.47 -6.68
C VAL A 52 -21.91 14.07 -5.23
N ASP A 53 -23.17 13.96 -4.78
CA ASP A 53 -23.48 13.66 -3.38
C ASP A 53 -22.90 12.30 -2.97
N ARG A 54 -23.08 11.29 -3.83
CA ARG A 54 -22.48 9.98 -3.64
C ARG A 54 -20.95 10.02 -3.62
N HIS A 55 -20.33 10.80 -4.49
CA HIS A 55 -18.86 10.85 -4.57
C HIS A 55 -18.24 11.61 -3.40
N VAL A 56 -18.94 12.56 -2.79
CA VAL A 56 -18.51 13.23 -1.55
C VAL A 56 -18.43 12.21 -0.40
N GLU A 57 -19.46 11.39 -0.22
CA GLU A 57 -19.46 10.33 0.80
C GLU A 57 -18.33 9.33 0.59
N LEU A 58 -18.12 8.91 -0.66
CA LEU A 58 -17.04 7.98 -1.03
C LEU A 58 -15.64 8.59 -0.80
N ALA A 59 -15.41 9.84 -1.19
CA ALA A 59 -14.14 10.52 -0.99
C ALA A 59 -13.82 10.71 0.49
N HIS A 60 -14.84 11.09 1.29
CA HIS A 60 -14.69 11.21 2.73
C HIS A 60 -14.32 9.87 3.37
N PHE A 61 -15.01 8.79 3.00
CA PHE A 61 -14.65 7.46 3.49
C PHE A 61 -13.26 7.03 3.03
N ALA A 62 -12.95 7.18 1.74
CA ALA A 62 -11.68 6.74 1.17
C ALA A 62 -10.48 7.39 1.86
N LEU A 63 -10.57 8.67 2.23
CA LEU A 63 -9.49 9.38 2.90
C LEU A 63 -9.48 9.14 4.42
N PHE A 64 -10.62 9.31 5.10
CA PHE A 64 -10.66 9.33 6.57
C PHE A 64 -10.87 7.96 7.21
N PHE A 65 -11.12 6.92 6.41
CA PHE A 65 -11.17 5.56 6.93
C PHE A 65 -9.86 5.21 7.64
N ASN A 66 -9.99 4.67 8.86
CA ASN A 66 -8.85 4.30 9.70
C ASN A 66 -7.84 5.43 9.92
N GLN A 67 -8.32 6.66 10.12
CA GLN A 67 -7.51 7.84 10.45
C GLN A 67 -6.39 8.09 9.43
N GLU A 68 -6.69 7.95 8.13
CA GLU A 68 -5.74 8.18 7.03
C GLU A 68 -4.52 7.23 7.01
N THR A 69 -4.57 6.12 7.76
CA THR A 69 -3.44 5.16 7.87
C THR A 69 -3.53 3.97 6.93
N ALA A 70 -4.59 3.87 6.12
CA ALA A 70 -4.70 2.82 5.10
C ALA A 70 -3.68 3.03 3.98
N LEU A 71 -3.14 1.96 3.40
CA LEU A 71 -2.07 2.07 2.38
C LEU A 71 -2.53 2.69 1.06
N TRP A 72 -3.85 2.72 0.84
CA TRP A 72 -4.46 3.21 -0.40
C TRP A 72 -4.81 4.69 -0.36
N THR A 73 -4.56 5.39 0.75
CA THR A 73 -4.82 6.85 0.84
C THR A 73 -3.78 7.69 0.09
#